data_AF-A0A382PBE2-F1
#
_entry.id   AF-A0A382PBE2-F1
#
_cell.length_a   1.000
_cell.length_b   1.000
_cell.length_c   1.000
_cell.angle_alpha   90.00
_cell.angle_beta   90.00
_cell.angle_gamma   90.00
#
_symmetry.space_group_name_H-M   'P 1'
#
loop_
_entity.id
_entity.type
_entity.pdbx_description
1 polymer ?
#
loop_
_entity_poly.entity_id
_entity_poly.type
_entity_poly.pdbx_seq_one_letter_code
_entity_poly.pdbx_strand_id
1 'polypeptide(L)'
;VNTEHYDVLIIGGGPGGISAASKVALQGKRAVIINDGPLMGYGIEGAFKSKASYEIAREYMHVKYREDVFGQISALDYSKLQQGINKSAASLTSMLETRLKRLNVRVVQGKAIFVNDHKVAVGKKEISGDYIIIA
;
A
#
# COMPACT_ATOMS: atom_id res chain seq x y z
N VAL A 1 -30.13 6.17 9.84
CA VAL A 1 -28.87 5.57 9.33
C VAL A 1 -27.74 6.13 10.17
N ASN A 2 -27.05 5.32 10.99
CA ASN A 2 -25.93 5.77 11.81
C ASN A 2 -24.82 6.26 10.87
N THR A 3 -24.59 7.57 10.83
CA THR A 3 -23.52 8.15 10.03
C THR A 3 -22.23 8.03 10.85
N GLU A 4 -21.27 7.25 10.38
CA GLU A 4 -19.95 7.22 11.01
C GLU A 4 -19.25 8.56 10.71
N HIS A 5 -18.79 9.24 11.75
CA HIS A 5 -18.07 10.50 11.65
C HIS A 5 -16.61 10.30 12.08
N TYR A 6 -15.66 11.00 11.46
CA TYR A 6 -14.21 10.95 11.72
C TYR A 6 -13.61 12.36 11.64
N ASP A 7 -12.48 12.61 12.32
CA ASP A 7 -11.79 13.90 12.22
C ASP A 7 -11.23 14.11 10.79
N VAL A 8 -10.71 13.03 10.17
CA VAL A 8 -10.15 13.09 8.81
C VAL A 8 -10.55 11.86 7.99
N LEU A 9 -11.18 12.10 6.84
CA LEU A 9 -11.39 11.12 5.79
C LEU A 9 -10.21 11.12 4.82
N ILE A 10 -9.72 9.94 4.48
CA ILE A 10 -8.59 9.79 3.55
C ILE A 10 -9.05 8.90 2.40
N ILE A 11 -9.19 9.49 1.23
CA ILE A 11 -9.55 8.78 0.00
C ILE A 11 -8.26 8.36 -0.68
N GLY A 12 -7.96 7.07 -0.64
CA GLY A 12 -6.74 6.48 -1.20
C GLY A 12 -5.82 5.87 -0.14
N GLY A 13 -5.48 4.60 -0.33
CA GLY A 13 -4.58 3.83 0.54
C GLY A 13 -3.14 3.77 0.05
N GLY A 14 -2.72 4.72 -0.79
CA GLY A 14 -1.33 4.84 -1.27
C GLY A 14 -0.35 5.37 -0.21
N PRO A 15 0.90 5.66 -0.59
CA PRO A 15 1.92 6.16 0.33
C PRO A 15 1.50 7.46 1.05
N GLY A 16 0.89 8.39 0.32
CA GLY A 16 0.37 9.65 0.87
C GLY A 16 -0.76 9.42 1.88
N GLY A 17 -1.77 8.63 1.51
CA GLY A 17 -2.91 8.34 2.37
C GLY A 17 -2.53 7.59 3.67
N ILE A 18 -1.68 6.58 3.57
CA ILE A 18 -1.19 5.84 4.75
C ILE A 18 -0.36 6.75 5.67
N SER A 19 0.50 7.61 5.10
CA SER A 19 1.29 8.57 5.86
C SER A 19 0.40 9.57 6.59
N ALA A 20 -0.57 10.16 5.88
CA ALA A 20 -1.54 11.10 6.44
C ALA A 20 -2.36 10.45 7.58
N ALA A 21 -2.89 9.25 7.36
CA ALA A 21 -3.69 8.54 8.36
C ALA A 21 -2.88 8.25 9.62
N SER A 22 -1.63 7.80 9.43
CA SER A 22 -0.72 7.55 10.54
C SER A 22 -0.44 8.82 11.33
N LYS A 23 -0.22 9.96 10.66
CA LYS A 23 0.04 11.24 11.31
C LYS A 23 -1.17 11.73 12.11
N VAL A 24 -2.36 11.63 11.53
CA VAL A 24 -3.62 12.01 12.20
C VAL A 24 -3.85 11.15 13.45
N ALA A 25 -3.69 9.83 13.33
CA ALA A 25 -3.84 8.91 14.46
C ALA A 25 -2.83 9.18 15.59
N LEU A 26 -1.57 9.46 15.24
CA LEU A 26 -0.53 9.80 16.22
C LEU A 26 -0.78 11.13 16.94
N GLN A 27 -1.64 12.00 16.40
CA GLN A 27 -2.10 13.22 17.06
C GLN A 27 -3.35 12.99 17.94
N GLY A 28 -3.78 11.74 18.14
CA GLY A 28 -4.97 11.40 18.94
C GLY A 28 -6.29 11.65 18.22
N LYS A 29 -6.26 11.93 16.91
CA LYS A 29 -7.44 12.14 16.08
C LYS A 29 -7.85 10.86 15.35
N ARG A 30 -9.13 10.72 15.02
CA ARG A 30 -9.67 9.55 14.33
C ARG A 30 -9.58 9.74 12.82
N ALA A 31 -8.79 8.88 12.19
CA ALA A 31 -8.69 8.79 10.72
C ALA A 31 -9.38 7.54 10.20
N VAL A 32 -9.92 7.63 8.99
CA VAL A 32 -10.35 6.48 8.20
C VAL A 32 -9.77 6.57 6.80
N ILE A 33 -9.22 5.46 6.31
CA ILE A 33 -8.78 5.32 4.92
C ILE A 33 -9.91 4.64 4.15
N ILE A 34 -10.27 5.17 3.00
CA ILE A 34 -11.18 4.56 2.03
C ILE A 34 -10.36 4.24 0.80
N ASN A 35 -10.23 2.97 0.46
CA ASN A 35 -9.32 2.54 -0.61
C ASN A 35 -9.99 1.51 -1.52
N ASP A 36 -9.84 1.69 -2.82
CA ASP A 36 -10.28 0.74 -3.83
C ASP A 36 -9.05 0.09 -4.49
N GLY A 37 -8.52 -0.93 -3.82
CA GLY A 37 -7.32 -1.66 -4.28
C GLY A 37 -6.43 -2.15 -3.13
N PRO A 38 -5.21 -2.59 -3.43
CA PRO A 38 -4.23 -2.98 -2.42
C PRO A 38 -3.70 -1.75 -1.65
N LEU A 39 -3.34 -1.94 -0.39
CA LEU A 39 -2.64 -0.92 0.38
C LEU A 39 -1.27 -0.62 -0.24
N MET A 40 -0.82 0.62 -0.08
CA MET A 40 0.32 1.24 -0.78
C MET A 40 0.18 1.39 -2.30
N GLY A 41 -0.81 0.79 -2.95
CA GLY A 41 -1.03 0.89 -4.39
C GLY A 41 0.27 0.70 -5.19
N TYR A 42 0.58 1.64 -6.09
CA TYR A 42 1.81 1.63 -6.89
C TYR A 42 3.12 1.78 -6.09
N GLY A 43 3.07 2.11 -4.80
CA GLY A 43 4.24 2.01 -3.92
C GLY A 43 4.75 0.56 -3.82
N ILE A 44 3.84 -0.40 -3.65
CA ILE A 44 4.18 -1.84 -3.67
C ILE A 44 4.09 -2.39 -5.10
N GLU A 45 2.96 -2.18 -5.77
CA GLU A 45 2.70 -2.77 -7.09
C GLU A 45 3.58 -2.21 -8.21
N GLY A 46 4.14 -1.00 -8.03
CA GLY A 46 5.06 -0.37 -8.96
C GLY A 46 6.49 -0.32 -8.41
N ALA A 47 6.78 0.68 -7.58
CA ALA A 47 8.15 1.02 -7.18
C ALA A 47 8.89 -0.14 -6.50
N PHE A 48 8.26 -0.81 -5.53
CA PHE A 48 8.87 -1.96 -4.85
C PHE A 48 9.15 -3.12 -5.82
N LYS A 49 8.13 -3.58 -6.56
CA LYS A 49 8.28 -4.75 -7.46
C LYS A 49 9.26 -4.49 -8.61
N SER A 50 9.21 -3.30 -9.21
CA SER A 50 10.14 -2.92 -10.29
C SER A 50 11.58 -2.84 -9.80
N LYS A 51 11.82 -2.20 -8.65
CA LYS A 51 13.17 -2.10 -8.07
C LYS A 51 13.71 -3.45 -7.62
N ALA A 52 12.88 -4.30 -7.00
CA ALA A 52 13.28 -5.65 -6.62
C ALA A 52 13.68 -6.49 -7.84
N SER A 53 12.89 -6.41 -8.92
CA SER A 53 13.21 -7.12 -10.17
C SER A 53 14.52 -6.63 -10.78
N TYR A 54 14.72 -5.31 -10.82
CA TYR A 54 15.95 -4.70 -11.33
C TYR A 54 17.19 -5.13 -10.53
N GLU A 55 17.16 -5.06 -9.20
CA GLU A 55 18.33 -5.43 -8.40
C GLU A 55 18.65 -6.92 -8.50
N ILE A 56 17.65 -7.81 -8.46
CA ILE A 56 17.91 -9.25 -8.60
C ILE A 56 18.49 -9.57 -9.97
N ALA A 57 17.96 -8.96 -11.04
CA ALA A 57 18.51 -9.12 -12.38
C ALA A 57 19.94 -8.57 -12.47
N ARG A 58 20.21 -7.39 -11.90
CA ARG A 58 21.53 -6.77 -11.87
C ARG A 58 22.57 -7.67 -11.17
N GLU A 59 22.24 -8.20 -10.00
CA GLU A 59 23.11 -9.14 -9.28
C GLU A 59 23.35 -10.42 -10.09
N TYR A 60 22.31 -10.97 -10.73
CA TYR A 60 22.46 -12.11 -11.62
C TYR A 60 23.43 -11.82 -12.76
N MET A 61 23.30 -10.67 -13.43
CA MET A 61 24.17 -10.30 -14.56
C MET A 61 25.63 -10.09 -14.11
N HIS A 62 25.87 -9.50 -12.93
CA HIS A 62 27.22 -9.34 -12.40
C HIS A 62 27.94 -10.69 -12.22
N VAL A 63 27.23 -11.71 -11.74
CA VAL A 63 27.79 -13.06 -11.59
C VAL A 63 27.87 -13.76 -12.95
N LYS A 64 26.82 -13.67 -13.78
CA LYS A 64 26.72 -14.36 -15.06
C LYS A 64 27.84 -13.99 -16.03
N TYR A 65 28.29 -12.73 -16.02
CA TYR A 65 29.38 -12.26 -16.87
C TYR A 65 30.79 -12.50 -16.32
N ARG A 66 30.91 -13.01 -15.09
CA ARG A 66 32.19 -13.33 -14.44
C ARG A 66 32.39 -14.82 -14.28
N GLU A 67 32.22 -15.54 -15.39
CA GLU A 67 32.45 -16.99 -15.47
C GLU A 67 33.90 -17.36 -15.12
N ASP A 68 34.86 -16.45 -15.36
CA ASP A 68 36.26 -16.58 -14.95
C ASP A 68 36.44 -16.69 -13.43
N VAL A 69 35.53 -16.12 -12.64
CA VAL A 69 35.60 -16.11 -11.17
C VAL A 69 34.62 -17.10 -10.55
N PHE A 70 33.39 -17.12 -11.04
CA PHE A 70 32.28 -17.86 -10.43
C PHE A 70 31.93 -19.15 -11.16
N GLY A 71 32.56 -19.43 -12.30
CA GLY A 71 32.19 -20.53 -13.17
C GLY A 71 30.82 -20.34 -13.83
N GLN A 72 30.37 -21.36 -14.55
CA GLN A 72 29.10 -21.33 -15.25
C GLN A 72 27.93 -21.45 -14.26
N ILE A 73 27.07 -20.42 -14.20
CA ILE A 73 25.83 -20.46 -13.41
C ILE A 73 24.61 -20.76 -14.27
N SER A 74 23.62 -21.40 -13.66
CA SER A 74 22.31 -21.70 -14.25
C SER A 74 21.58 -20.45 -14.73
N ALA A 75 20.66 -20.62 -15.69
CA ALA A 75 19.77 -19.56 -16.12
C ALA A 75 18.86 -19.10 -14.95
N LEU A 76 18.58 -17.81 -14.90
CA LEU A 76 17.63 -17.26 -13.93
C LEU A 76 16.22 -17.78 -14.21
N ASP A 77 15.57 -18.33 -13.18
CA ASP A 77 14.17 -18.75 -13.23
C ASP A 77 13.27 -17.55 -12.90
N TYR A 78 12.67 -16.97 -13.94
CA TYR A 78 11.80 -15.81 -13.81
C TYR A 78 10.56 -16.09 -12.94
N SER A 79 10.02 -17.31 -12.99
CA SER A 79 8.85 -17.69 -12.19
C SER A 79 9.19 -17.67 -10.70
N LYS A 80 10.34 -18.24 -10.31
CA LYS A 80 10.81 -18.21 -8.92
C LYS A 80 11.12 -16.79 -8.45
N LEU A 81 11.72 -15.95 -9.31
CA LEU A 81 11.95 -14.54 -9.01
C LEU A 81 10.63 -13.83 -8.70
N GLN A 82 9.64 -13.95 -9.59
CA GLN A 82 8.34 -13.30 -9.43
C GLN A 82 7.62 -13.78 -8.15
N GLN A 83 7.68 -15.08 -7.85
CA GLN A 83 7.11 -15.65 -6.63
C GLN A 83 7.78 -15.08 -5.37
N GLY A 84 9.12 -14.97 -5.35
CA GLY A 84 9.86 -14.38 -4.24
C GLY A 84 9.48 -12.92 -4.01
N ILE A 85 9.40 -12.12 -5.07
CA ILE A 85 9.00 -10.71 -5.01
C ILE A 85 7.56 -10.58 -4.48
N ASN A 86 6.63 -11.39 -4.99
CA ASN A 86 5.23 -11.36 -4.55
C ASN A 86 5.08 -11.77 -3.07
N LYS A 87 5.89 -12.73 -2.60
CA LYS A 87 5.93 -13.10 -1.17
C LYS A 87 6.40 -11.93 -0.30
N SER A 88 7.45 -11.23 -0.70
CA SER A 88 7.94 -10.04 0.02
C SER A 88 6.92 -8.90 -0.01
N ALA A 89 6.25 -8.69 -1.14
CA ALA A 89 5.18 -7.70 -1.26
C ALA A 89 4.00 -8.00 -0.31
N ALA A 90 3.56 -9.26 -0.24
CA ALA A 90 2.50 -9.68 0.68
C ALA A 90 2.91 -9.47 2.16
N SER A 91 4.17 -9.76 2.51
CA SER A 91 4.68 -9.50 3.86
C SER A 91 4.66 -8.00 4.21
N LEU A 92 5.09 -7.13 3.31
CA LEU A 92 5.03 -5.68 3.49
C LEU A 92 3.60 -5.18 3.67
N THR A 93 2.65 -5.66 2.85
CA THR A 93 1.23 -5.31 2.97
C THR A 93 0.70 -5.71 4.35
N SER A 94 0.98 -6.93 4.81
CA SER A 94 0.55 -7.41 6.14
C SER A 94 1.13 -6.59 7.30
N MET A 95 2.40 -6.17 7.19
CA MET A 95 3.03 -5.28 8.17
C MET A 95 2.32 -3.91 8.23
N LEU A 96 1.91 -3.37 7.08
CA LEU A 96 1.19 -2.10 7.01
C LEU A 96 -0.21 -2.20 7.61
N GLU A 97 -0.96 -3.26 7.30
CA GLU A 97 -2.25 -3.52 7.94
C GLU A 97 -2.12 -3.61 9.46
N THR A 98 -1.09 -4.31 9.95
CA THR A 98 -0.80 -4.44 11.37
C THR A 98 -0.49 -3.08 12.00
N ARG A 99 0.30 -2.24 11.32
CA ARG A 99 0.60 -0.88 11.77
C ARG A 99 -0.66 -0.02 11.85
N LEU A 100 -1.51 -0.04 10.82
CA LEU A 100 -2.76 0.73 10.80
C LEU A 100 -3.72 0.28 11.92
N LYS A 101 -3.86 -1.04 12.13
CA LYS A 101 -4.63 -1.60 13.25
C LYS A 101 -4.12 -1.11 14.60
N ARG A 102 -2.79 -1.11 14.83
CA ARG A 102 -2.19 -0.60 16.07
C ARG A 102 -2.43 0.90 16.30
N LEU A 103 -2.60 1.67 15.23
CA LEU A 103 -2.94 3.09 15.28
C LEU A 103 -4.46 3.33 15.35
N ASN A 104 -5.27 2.28 15.46
CA ASN A 104 -6.74 2.35 15.38
C ASN A 104 -7.25 3.05 14.10
N VAL A 105 -6.47 3.00 13.02
CA VAL A 105 -6.88 3.51 11.71
C VAL A 105 -7.66 2.41 11.00
N ARG A 106 -8.93 2.69 10.73
CA ARG A 106 -9.79 1.79 9.95
C ARG A 106 -9.51 1.97 8.45
N VAL A 107 -9.46 0.87 7.73
CA VAL A 107 -9.47 0.85 6.26
C VAL A 107 -10.83 0.33 5.79
N VAL A 108 -11.52 1.12 4.97
CA VAL A 108 -12.79 0.76 4.33
C VAL A 108 -12.48 0.45 2.87
N GLN A 109 -12.71 -0.80 2.47
CA GLN A 109 -12.52 -1.20 1.08
C GLN A 109 -13.67 -0.70 0.22
N GLY A 110 -13.34 -0.01 -0.86
CA GLY A 110 -14.29 0.42 -1.89
C GLY A 110 -14.01 1.82 -2.41
N LYS A 111 -14.71 2.17 -3.48
CA LYS A 111 -14.62 3.48 -4.13
C LYS A 111 -15.38 4.53 -3.33
N ALA A 112 -14.69 5.61 -2.97
CA ALA A 112 -15.33 6.79 -2.39
C ALA A 112 -16.00 7.64 -3.47
N ILE A 113 -17.21 8.13 -3.19
CA ILE A 113 -17.93 9.10 -4.04
C ILE A 113 -18.38 10.24 -3.13
N PHE A 114 -18.04 11.48 -3.48
CA PHE A 114 -18.51 12.64 -2.71
C PHE A 114 -20.03 12.73 -2.75
N VAL A 115 -20.63 12.87 -1.57
CA VAL A 115 -22.05 13.20 -1.40
C VAL A 115 -22.19 14.71 -1.20
N ASN A 116 -21.26 15.31 -0.45
CA ASN A 116 -21.08 16.75 -0.27
C ASN A 116 -19.66 17.03 0.26
N ASP A 117 -19.39 18.28 0.65
CA ASP A 117 -18.08 18.77 1.07
C ASP A 117 -17.48 18.06 2.30
N HIS A 118 -18.31 17.39 3.11
CA HIS A 118 -17.88 16.72 4.35
C HIS A 118 -18.32 15.26 4.44
N LYS A 119 -18.76 14.66 3.33
CA LYS A 119 -19.32 13.31 3.32
C LYS A 119 -19.03 12.58 2.02
N VAL A 120 -18.68 11.30 2.16
CA VAL A 120 -18.49 10.37 1.05
C VAL A 120 -19.34 9.12 1.23
N ALA A 121 -19.80 8.57 0.11
CA ALA A 121 -20.44 7.26 0.04
C ALA A 121 -19.40 6.20 -0.36
N VAL A 122 -19.49 5.04 0.27
CA VAL A 122 -18.73 3.83 -0.07
C VAL A 122 -19.73 2.68 -0.18
N GLY A 123 -20.13 2.35 -1.40
CA GLY A 123 -21.28 1.46 -1.64
C GLY A 123 -22.56 2.05 -1.06
N LYS A 124 -23.18 1.36 -0.09
CA LYS A 124 -24.41 1.82 0.59
C LYS A 124 -24.16 2.56 1.91
N LYS A 125 -22.89 2.75 2.30
CA LYS A 125 -22.52 3.40 3.56
C LYS A 125 -22.12 4.84 3.30
N GLU A 126 -22.56 5.75 4.16
CA GLU A 126 -22.11 7.14 4.18
C GLU A 126 -21.17 7.36 5.37
N ILE A 127 -20.06 8.04 5.12
CA ILE A 127 -19.04 8.37 6.10
C ILE A 127 -18.79 9.88 6.01
N SER A 128 -18.79 10.56 7.15
CA SER A 128 -18.55 12.00 7.23
C SER A 128 -17.26 12.33 7.97
N GLY A 129 -16.70 13.51 7.72
CA GLY A 129 -15.59 14.01 8.52
C GLY A 129 -15.30 15.49 8.35
N ASP A 130 -14.56 16.04 9.30
CA ASP A 130 -14.25 17.47 9.34
C ASP A 130 -13.32 17.88 8.20
N TYR A 131 -12.34 17.03 7.89
CA TYR A 131 -11.38 17.23 6.81
C TYR A 131 -11.34 16.02 5.87
N ILE A 132 -11.03 16.28 4.60
CA ILE A 132 -10.90 15.23 3.57
C ILE A 132 -9.55 15.40 2.87
N ILE A 133 -8.80 14.31 2.79
CA ILE A 133 -7.55 14.20 2.02
C ILE A 133 -7.81 13.28 0.84
N ILE A 134 -7.48 13.74 -0.38
CA ILE A 134 -7.50 12.94 -1.60
C ILE A 134 -6.05 12.57 -1.93
N ALA A 135 -5.75 11.27 -1.99
CA ALA A 135 -4.38 10.76 -2.07
C ALA A 135 -4.23 9.52 -2.97
#